data_AF-A0A381U0X7-F1
#
_entry.id   AF-A0A381U0X7-F1
#
_cell.length_a   1.000
_cell.length_b   1.000
_cell.length_c   1.000
_cell.angle_alpha   90.00
_cell.angle_beta   90.00
_cell.angle_gamma   90.00
#
_symmetry.space_group_name_H-M   'P 1'
#
loop_
_entity.id
_entity.type
_entity.pdbx_description
1 polymer ?
#
loop_
_entity_poly.entity_id
_entity_poly.type
_entity_poly.pdbx_seq_one_letter_code
_entity_poly.pdbx_strand_id
1 'polypeptide(L)'
;MTKDPEAYTATGTVTRIEGVKTKSLRLIADERGWLMEILRSDDTELFTKFGQVYVSATYPGVVKAWHYHKKQIDSFACVAGMVKLVLIDTRSGSVTEGTVNEFFI
;
A
#
# COMPACT_ATOMS: atom_id res chain seq x y z
N MET A 1 -19.22 15.74 -18.91
CA MET A 1 -18.29 15.66 -17.75
C MET A 1 -16.98 15.04 -18.23
N THR A 2 -16.27 15.77 -19.09
CA THR A 2 -15.08 15.33 -19.83
C THR A 2 -13.94 16.26 -19.48
N LYS A 3 -13.27 15.99 -18.37
CA LYS A 3 -11.90 16.45 -18.18
C LYS A 3 -11.07 15.20 -17.99
N ASP A 4 -10.13 15.00 -18.89
CA ASP A 4 -9.08 14.01 -18.69
C ASP A 4 -8.42 14.29 -17.32
N PRO A 5 -8.17 13.26 -16.50
CA PRO A 5 -7.54 13.48 -15.21
C PRO A 5 -6.17 14.12 -15.44
N GLU A 6 -5.94 15.28 -14.82
CA GLU A 6 -4.65 15.96 -14.87
C GLU A 6 -3.56 15.04 -14.32
N ALA A 7 -2.39 15.04 -14.96
CA ALA A 7 -1.26 14.24 -14.52
C ALA A 7 -0.83 14.68 -13.10
N TYR A 8 -0.92 13.76 -12.14
CA TYR A 8 -0.44 14.01 -10.79
C TYR A 8 1.04 14.41 -10.84
N THR A 9 1.34 15.59 -10.30
CA THR A 9 2.70 16.09 -10.12
C THR A 9 2.95 16.15 -8.63
N ALA A 10 3.94 15.40 -8.14
CA ALA A 10 4.26 15.35 -6.73
C ALA A 10 4.68 16.73 -6.21
N THR A 11 3.93 17.29 -5.26
CA THR A 11 4.17 18.61 -4.67
C THR A 11 4.61 18.48 -3.22
N GLY A 12 5.85 18.88 -2.93
CA GLY A 12 6.33 19.19 -1.57
C GLY A 12 6.31 18.05 -0.55
N THR A 13 6.77 18.34 0.67
CA THR A 13 6.96 17.39 1.77
C THR A 13 5.67 16.60 2.02
N VAL A 14 5.65 15.34 1.59
CA VAL A 14 4.45 14.52 1.58
C VAL A 14 4.08 14.16 3.03
N THR A 15 3.08 14.83 3.58
CA THR A 15 2.44 14.40 4.82
C THR A 15 1.88 13.00 4.58
N ARG A 16 2.23 12.04 5.45
CA ARG A 16 1.65 10.69 5.35
C ARG A 16 0.16 10.76 5.65
N ILE A 17 -0.66 10.12 4.81
CA ILE A 17 -2.11 10.00 5.01
C ILE A 17 -2.38 9.44 6.42
N GLU A 18 -3.29 10.08 7.15
CA GLU A 18 -3.65 9.68 8.51
C GLU A 18 -4.15 8.23 8.54
N GLY A 19 -3.51 7.39 9.35
CA GLY A 19 -3.84 5.97 9.51
C GLY A 19 -3.09 5.03 8.57
N VAL A 20 -2.35 5.54 7.57
CA VAL A 20 -1.46 4.70 6.76
C VAL A 20 -0.22 4.34 7.58
N LYS A 21 -0.06 3.06 7.89
CA LYS A 21 1.09 2.50 8.61
C LYS A 21 2.02 1.77 7.64
N THR A 22 3.31 1.73 7.97
CA THR A 22 4.34 1.08 7.16
C THR A 22 5.32 0.35 8.07
N LYS A 23 5.89 -0.75 7.59
CA LYS A 23 6.94 -1.50 8.26
C LYS A 23 7.89 -2.05 7.20
N SER A 24 9.18 -1.82 7.39
CA SER A 24 10.20 -2.43 6.55
C SER A 24 10.26 -3.92 6.83
N LEU A 25 10.03 -4.73 5.79
CA LEU A 25 10.17 -6.18 5.89
C LEU A 25 11.65 -6.56 5.77
N ARG A 26 12.05 -7.60 6.52
CA ARG A 26 13.42 -8.12 6.51
C ARG A 26 13.45 -9.47 5.81
N LEU A 27 14.37 -9.62 4.87
CA LEU A 27 14.76 -10.90 4.32
C LEU A 27 15.83 -11.52 5.22
N ILE A 28 15.57 -12.73 5.71
CA ILE A 28 16.52 -13.54 6.46
C ILE A 28 16.98 -14.66 5.53
N ALA A 29 18.17 -14.50 4.94
CA ALA A 29 18.70 -15.42 3.94
C ALA A 29 19.61 -16.50 4.54
N ASP A 30 19.60 -17.69 3.92
CA ASP A 30 20.50 -18.81 4.20
C ASP A 30 20.80 -19.61 2.91
N GLU A 31 21.49 -20.74 3.00
CA GLU A 31 21.87 -21.57 1.84
C GLU A 31 20.69 -22.19 1.06
N ARG A 32 19.47 -22.12 1.59
CA ARG A 32 18.25 -22.70 1.02
C ARG A 32 17.36 -21.63 0.37
N GLY A 33 17.62 -20.35 0.62
CA GLY A 33 16.82 -19.23 0.12
C GLY A 33 16.67 -18.12 1.15
N TRP A 34 15.44 -17.68 1.39
CA TRP A 34 15.14 -16.62 2.36
C TRP A 34 13.77 -16.80 3.02
N LEU A 35 13.65 -16.28 4.24
CA LEU A 35 12.42 -16.13 5.01
C LEU A 35 12.06 -14.64 5.11
N MET A 36 10.77 -14.32 4.96
CA MET A 36 10.22 -12.99 5.23
C MET A 36 8.94 -13.11 6.06
N GLU A 37 8.92 -12.47 7.23
CA GLU A 37 7.71 -12.33 8.03
C GLU A 37 6.92 -11.10 7.56
N ILE A 38 5.83 -11.32 6.82
CA ILE A 38 5.03 -10.23 6.23
C ILE A 38 4.14 -9.56 7.27
N LEU A 39 3.35 -10.35 8.00
CA LEU A 39 2.41 -9.86 9.02
C LEU A 39 2.28 -10.91 10.11
N ARG A 40 2.45 -10.51 11.37
CA ARG A 40 2.31 -11.37 12.53
C ARG A 40 1.08 -10.97 13.34
N SER A 41 0.41 -11.92 13.96
CA SER A 41 -0.78 -11.65 14.77
C SER A 41 -0.49 -10.90 16.08
N ASP A 42 0.76 -10.91 16.53
CA ASP A 42 1.24 -10.18 17.70
C ASP A 42 1.74 -8.76 17.37
N ASP A 43 1.71 -8.35 16.10
CA ASP A 43 2.02 -6.98 15.68
C ASP A 43 0.80 -6.09 15.96
N THR A 44 0.70 -5.54 17.18
CA THR A 44 -0.43 -4.72 17.62
C THR A 44 -0.61 -3.42 16.84
N GLU A 45 0.41 -3.01 16.08
CA GLU A 45 0.36 -1.80 15.26
C GLU A 45 -0.27 -2.04 13.89
N LEU A 46 0.04 -3.16 13.25
CA LEU A 46 -0.42 -3.46 11.89
C LEU A 46 -1.56 -4.48 11.85
N PHE A 47 -1.49 -5.52 12.68
CA PHE A 47 -2.48 -6.58 12.67
C PHE A 47 -3.71 -6.17 13.46
N THR A 48 -4.87 -6.29 12.83
CA THR A 48 -6.17 -6.02 13.47
C THR A 48 -6.93 -7.32 13.71
N LYS A 49 -7.24 -8.04 12.62
CA LYS A 49 -7.88 -9.36 12.64
C LYS A 49 -7.62 -10.06 11.31
N PHE A 50 -7.71 -11.40 11.31
CA PHE A 50 -7.70 -12.15 10.07
C PHE A 50 -9.00 -11.93 9.29
N GLY A 51 -8.89 -11.86 7.96
CA GLY A 51 -10.02 -11.82 7.04
C GLY A 51 -9.75 -12.70 5.83
N GLN A 52 -8.76 -12.33 5.02
CA GLN A 52 -8.37 -13.07 3.83
C GLN A 52 -6.89 -12.80 3.50
N VAL A 53 -6.25 -13.77 2.86
CA VAL A 53 -4.98 -13.58 2.15
C VAL A 53 -5.14 -14.07 0.72
N TYR A 54 -4.61 -13.31 -0.24
CA TYR A 54 -4.54 -13.72 -1.64
C TYR A 54 -3.30 -13.10 -2.29
N VAL A 55 -2.89 -13.66 -3.42
CA VAL A 55 -1.78 -13.16 -4.23
C VAL A 55 -2.30 -12.75 -5.60
N SER A 56 -1.75 -11.66 -6.15
CA SER A 56 -2.00 -11.29 -7.54
C SER A 56 -0.70 -10.84 -8.19
N ALA A 57 -0.54 -11.14 -9.47
CA ALA A 57 0.59 -10.70 -10.27
C ALA A 57 0.14 -9.68 -11.32
N THR A 58 1.04 -8.77 -11.69
CA THR A 58 0.86 -7.79 -12.76
C THR A 58 2.09 -7.76 -13.64
N TYR A 59 1.90 -7.71 -14.95
CA TYR A 59 3.00 -7.51 -15.90
C TYR A 59 3.51 -6.07 -15.85
N PRO A 60 4.77 -5.81 -16.27
CA PRO A 60 5.31 -4.46 -16.33
C PRO A 60 4.41 -3.49 -17.10
N GLY A 61 4.20 -2.29 -16.55
CA GLY A 61 3.36 -1.25 -17.14
C GLY A 61 1.85 -1.40 -16.92
N VAL A 62 1.37 -2.53 -16.36
CA VAL A 62 -0.05 -2.71 -16.07
C VAL A 62 -0.43 -2.00 -14.77
N VAL A 63 -1.47 -1.17 -14.82
CA VAL A 63 -2.04 -0.47 -13.66
C VAL A 63 -3.33 -1.17 -13.21
N LYS A 64 -3.41 -1.50 -11.91
CA LYS A 64 -4.64 -2.00 -11.26
C LYS A 64 -5.17 -0.93 -10.30
N ALA A 65 -6.02 -0.05 -10.81
CA ALA A 65 -6.62 1.03 -10.03
C ALA A 65 -7.98 1.45 -10.62
N TRP A 66 -8.87 2.09 -9.87
CA TRP A 66 -8.80 2.30 -8.40
C TRP A 66 -9.57 1.21 -7.68
N HIS A 67 -9.12 0.85 -6.47
CA HIS A 67 -9.79 -0.14 -5.64
C HIS A 67 -10.00 0.43 -4.24
N TYR A 68 -11.21 0.26 -3.71
CA TYR A 68 -11.58 0.79 -2.40
C TYR A 68 -12.59 -0.13 -1.72
N HIS A 69 -12.44 -0.28 -0.40
CA HIS A 69 -13.35 -1.03 0.44
C HIS A 69 -13.84 -0.20 1.61
N LYS A 70 -15.14 -0.24 1.89
CA LYS A 70 -15.76 0.48 3.02
C LYS A 70 -15.50 -0.15 4.39
N LYS A 71 -15.24 -1.46 4.45
CA LYS A 71 -15.19 -2.25 5.69
C LYS A 71 -13.94 -3.13 5.82
N GLN A 72 -13.00 -3.01 4.88
CA GLN A 72 -11.80 -3.83 4.82
C GLN A 72 -10.58 -2.93 4.93
N ILE A 73 -9.56 -3.43 5.62
CA ILE A 73 -8.23 -2.83 5.71
C ILE A 73 -7.32 -3.75 4.92
N ASP A 74 -6.64 -3.19 3.92
CA ASP A 74 -5.70 -3.94 3.08
C ASP A 74 -4.27 -3.75 3.60
N SER A 75 -3.52 -4.85 3.66
CA SER A 75 -2.07 -4.84 3.91
C SER A 75 -1.37 -5.36 2.67
N PHE A 76 -0.47 -4.55 2.11
CA PHE A 76 0.26 -4.87 0.89
C PHE A 76 1.73 -5.19 1.22
N ALA A 77 2.24 -6.25 0.60
CA ALA A 77 3.66 -6.56 0.57
C ALA A 77 4.02 -7.03 -0.84
N CYS A 78 5.08 -6.47 -1.42
CA CYS A 78 5.65 -7.00 -2.65
C CYS A 78 6.60 -8.15 -2.29
N VAL A 79 6.26 -9.36 -2.71
CA VAL A 79 7.09 -10.56 -2.44
C VAL A 79 8.08 -10.85 -3.57
N ALA A 80 7.91 -10.24 -4.74
CA ALA A 80 8.78 -10.39 -5.90
C ALA A 80 8.61 -9.21 -6.87
N GLY A 81 9.73 -8.65 -7.35
CA GLY A 81 9.74 -7.52 -8.26
C GLY A 81 9.71 -6.18 -7.53
N MET A 82 8.99 -5.22 -8.09
CA MET A 82 8.79 -3.89 -7.53
C MET A 82 7.46 -3.33 -8.00
N VAL A 83 6.72 -2.66 -7.11
CA VAL A 83 5.43 -2.04 -7.37
C VAL A 83 5.45 -0.60 -6.86
N LYS A 84 4.91 0.31 -7.68
CA LYS A 84 4.51 1.65 -7.21
C LYS A 84 3.09 1.57 -6.63
N LEU A 85 2.97 1.48 -5.31
CA LEU A 85 1.70 1.52 -4.60
C LEU A 85 1.30 2.97 -4.35
N VAL A 86 0.16 3.39 -4.88
CA VAL A 86 -0.36 4.75 -4.73
C VAL A 86 -1.63 4.73 -3.89
N LEU A 87 -1.67 5.58 -2.86
CA LEU A 87 -2.83 5.80 -2.00
C LEU A 87 -3.28 7.26 -2.12
N ILE A 88 -4.60 7.49 -2.04
CA ILE A 88 -5.19 8.82 -1.96
C ILE A 88 -6.23 8.84 -0.83
N ASP A 89 -6.18 9.87 0.01
CA ASP A 89 -7.17 10.07 1.05
C ASP A 89 -8.41 10.78 0.49
N THR A 90 -9.51 10.05 0.36
CA THR A 90 -10.79 10.56 -0.14
C THR A 90 -11.82 10.74 0.98
N ARG A 91 -11.39 10.68 2.25
CA ARG A 91 -12.28 10.85 3.40
C ARG A 91 -12.59 12.33 3.60
N SER A 92 -13.85 12.72 3.38
CA SER A 92 -14.29 14.09 3.62
C SER A 92 -14.08 14.51 5.08
N GLY A 93 -13.45 15.67 5.28
CA GLY A 93 -13.13 16.21 6.60
C GLY A 93 -11.89 15.61 7.25
N SER A 94 -11.18 14.71 6.57
CA SER A 94 -9.87 14.22 7.03
C SER A 94 -8.84 15.34 7.04
N VAL A 95 -7.96 15.35 8.04
CA VAL A 95 -6.82 16.28 8.10
C VAL A 95 -5.82 16.06 6.95
N THR A 96 -5.91 14.90 6.28
CA THR A 96 -5.13 14.57 5.09
C THR A 96 -5.99 14.41 3.83
N GLU A 97 -7.24 14.91 3.80
CA GLU A 97 -8.10 14.83 2.60
C GLU A 97 -7.39 15.37 1.34
N GLY A 98 -7.46 14.62 0.24
CA GLY A 98 -6.80 14.93 -1.03
C GLY A 98 -5.31 14.59 -1.09
N THR A 99 -4.70 14.18 0.02
CA THR A 99 -3.28 13.80 0.06
C THR A 99 -3.04 12.50 -0.72
N VAL A 100 -1.96 12.49 -1.51
CA VAL A 100 -1.49 11.31 -2.24
C VAL A 100 -0.19 10.82 -1.62
N ASN A 101 -0.05 9.52 -1.39
CA ASN A 101 1.19 8.89 -0.99
C ASN A 101 1.62 7.87 -2.05
N GLU A 102 2.90 7.85 -2.36
CA GLU A 102 3.51 6.90 -3.27
C GLU A 102 4.56 6.07 -2.52
N PHE A 103 4.45 4.75 -2.62
CA PHE A 103 5.40 3.81 -2.04
C PHE A 103 5.98 2.95 -3.15
N PHE A 104 7.31 2.83 -3.18
CA PHE A 104 8.03 1.89 -4.04
C PHE A 104 8.38 0.70 -3.17
N ILE A 105 7.63 -0.39 -3.32
CA ILE A 105 7.75 -1.60 -2.49
C ILE A 105 8.01 -2.84 -3.34
#